data_AF-A0A354EXS6-F1
#
_entry.id   AF-A0A354EXS6-F1
#
_cell.length_a   1.000
_cell.length_b   1.000
_cell.length_c   1.000
_cell.angle_alpha   90.00
_cell.angle_beta   90.00
_cell.angle_gamma   90.00
#
_symmetry.space_group_name_H-M   'P 1'
#
loop_
_entity.id
_entity.type
_entity.pdbx_description
1 polymer ?
#
loop_
_entity_poly.entity_id
_entity_poly.type
_entity_poly.pdbx_seq_one_letter_code
_entity_poly.pdbx_strand_id
1 'polypeptide(L)'
;MRYLLLISFILLASCQSNQQTDPEGPLPQKQTRLPQKKIIHTPDVRNDIWHRQQDGPPPGPLPNKFKKVLPVNEPLSRYGNPDAYHVDGQTYQVLTSSSGYRTRGLASWYGTKFHEMRTSSGEMYNMYALTAAHKTLPIPCYVKVKNLDNGRTAIVKVNDRGPFHTGRVIDLSYAAAAKLGLFPKGTARVEIEALTIKGDKGARAAHYYLQAGAFNSSPLAEALRVKLSKITPSPVFIEKYQHRFIVRVGPFANRGMTDNLKRALVKHGVTGSFSVLM
;
A
#
# COMPACT_ATOMS: atom_id res chain seq x y z
N MET A 1 35.70 -40.58 -34.82
CA MET A 1 37.03 -40.93 -34.27
C MET A 1 37.29 -40.04 -33.06
N ARG A 2 37.65 -40.67 -31.93
CA ARG A 2 38.08 -40.06 -30.66
C ARG A 2 39.36 -39.23 -30.87
N TYR A 3 39.65 -38.24 -30.03
CA TYR A 3 40.76 -38.31 -29.06
C TYR A 3 40.74 -37.11 -28.11
N LEU A 4 40.75 -37.46 -26.83
CA LEU A 4 40.93 -36.66 -25.63
C LEU A 4 42.45 -36.60 -25.36
N LEU A 5 43.01 -35.44 -24.99
CA LEU A 5 44.35 -35.36 -24.39
C LEU A 5 44.35 -34.36 -23.23
N LEU A 6 45.00 -34.78 -22.16
CA LEU A 6 45.01 -34.34 -20.78
C LEU A 6 46.50 -34.21 -20.40
N ILE A 7 46.81 -33.58 -19.25
CA ILE A 7 48.11 -33.60 -18.50
C ILE A 7 49.04 -32.40 -18.88
N SER A 8 49.75 -31.68 -18.00
CA SER A 8 50.11 -31.82 -16.58
C SER A 8 50.37 -30.47 -15.91
N PHE A 9 50.19 -30.41 -14.59
CA PHE A 9 50.77 -29.44 -13.66
C PHE A 9 52.21 -29.82 -13.30
N ILE A 10 53.13 -28.84 -13.21
CA ILE A 10 54.39 -28.97 -12.43
C ILE A 10 54.62 -27.66 -11.66
N LEU A 11 54.66 -27.78 -10.34
CA LEU A 11 55.10 -26.80 -9.34
C LEU A 11 56.63 -26.86 -9.21
N LEU A 12 57.28 -25.71 -9.08
CA LEU A 12 58.62 -25.61 -8.49
C LEU A 12 58.66 -24.48 -7.48
N ALA A 13 59.02 -24.85 -6.25
CA ALA A 13 59.36 -23.98 -5.13
C ALA A 13 60.85 -23.61 -5.18
N SER A 14 61.20 -22.44 -4.65
CA SER A 14 62.59 -22.10 -4.32
C SER A 14 62.65 -21.40 -2.96
N CYS A 15 63.59 -21.84 -2.13
CA CYS A 15 63.95 -21.31 -0.81
C CYS A 15 65.12 -20.33 -0.93
N GLN A 16 65.17 -19.25 -0.14
CA GLN A 16 66.36 -18.91 0.67
C GLN A 16 66.07 -17.80 1.70
N SER A 17 66.86 -17.82 2.78
CA SER A 17 66.74 -17.06 4.03
C SER A 17 67.98 -16.21 4.31
N ASN A 18 67.74 -15.07 4.97
CA ASN A 18 68.58 -14.26 5.88
C ASN A 18 69.90 -13.59 5.42
N GLN A 19 69.98 -12.26 5.60
CA GLN A 19 70.81 -11.63 6.65
C GLN A 19 70.52 -10.13 6.82
N GLN A 20 70.85 -9.64 8.01
CA GLN A 20 70.42 -8.41 8.67
C GLN A 20 71.55 -7.37 8.73
N THR A 21 71.25 -6.09 8.47
CA THR A 21 71.99 -4.92 8.97
C THR A 21 71.09 -3.66 8.92
N ASP A 22 70.81 -3.06 10.07
CA ASP A 22 70.53 -1.63 10.27
C ASP A 22 71.72 -1.05 11.08
N PRO A 23 71.96 0.28 11.26
CA PRO A 23 71.10 1.44 10.98
C PRO A 23 71.81 2.70 10.38
N GLU A 24 71.01 3.68 9.90
CA GLU A 24 71.09 5.14 10.14
C GLU A 24 70.37 5.92 9.01
N GLY A 25 69.45 6.81 9.38
CA GLY A 25 68.43 7.38 8.49
C GLY A 25 68.75 8.75 7.87
N PRO A 26 67.77 9.32 7.14
CA PRO A 26 67.59 10.77 7.09
C PRO A 26 66.18 11.24 7.55
N LEU A 27 66.16 12.51 7.93
CA LEU A 27 65.10 13.31 8.56
C LEU A 27 63.71 13.31 7.87
N PRO A 28 62.63 13.57 8.65
CA PRO A 28 61.24 13.29 8.28
C PRO A 28 60.62 14.29 7.30
N GLN A 29 59.95 13.77 6.27
CA GLN A 29 59.04 14.53 5.41
C GLN A 29 57.71 14.81 6.14
N LYS A 30 57.37 16.09 6.19
CA LYS A 30 56.17 16.65 6.82
C LYS A 30 54.93 16.33 5.98
N GLN A 31 54.25 15.22 6.28
CA GLN A 31 52.87 14.98 5.84
C GLN A 31 51.90 15.64 6.82
N THR A 32 51.25 16.71 6.35
CA THR A 32 50.15 17.38 7.03
C THR A 32 48.96 16.42 7.17
N ARG A 33 48.79 15.79 8.34
CA ARG A 33 47.55 15.09 8.70
C ARG A 33 46.45 16.11 8.88
N LEU A 34 45.40 16.02 8.07
CA LEU A 34 44.11 16.63 8.37
C LEU A 34 43.60 16.09 9.73
N PRO A 35 43.04 16.92 10.61
CA PRO A 35 42.63 16.48 11.93
C PRO A 35 41.52 15.43 11.83
N GLN A 36 41.76 14.24 12.38
CA GLN A 36 40.74 13.23 12.58
C GLN A 36 39.65 13.82 13.49
N LYS A 37 38.49 14.09 12.90
CA LYS A 37 37.29 14.52 13.62
C LYS A 37 36.95 13.41 14.62
N LYS A 38 37.07 13.71 15.91
CA LYS A 38 36.62 12.85 17.01
C LYS A 38 35.16 12.51 16.75
N ILE A 39 34.87 11.27 16.36
CA ILE A 39 33.49 10.79 16.23
C ILE A 39 32.98 10.67 17.66
N ILE A 40 32.33 11.74 18.13
CA ILE A 40 31.47 11.66 19.30
C ILE A 40 30.33 10.74 18.87
N HIS A 41 30.30 9.54 19.41
CA HIS A 41 29.17 8.63 19.24
C HIS A 41 28.02 9.22 20.07
N THR A 42 27.31 10.20 19.51
CA THR A 42 25.99 10.57 19.99
C THR A 42 25.08 9.40 19.67
N PRO A 43 24.43 8.76 20.66
CA PRO A 43 23.40 7.78 20.34
C PRO A 43 22.39 8.44 19.41
N ASP A 44 22.08 7.78 18.30
CA ASP A 44 21.05 8.24 17.37
C ASP A 44 19.69 8.08 18.03
N VAL A 45 19.29 9.08 18.81
CA VAL A 45 18.02 9.14 19.54
C VAL A 45 16.81 9.00 18.59
N ARG A 46 16.99 9.16 17.27
CA ARG A 46 15.88 8.99 16.30
C ARG A 46 15.60 7.54 15.97
N ASN A 47 16.54 6.60 16.14
CA ASN A 47 16.28 5.19 15.79
C ASN A 47 15.77 4.35 16.97
N ASP A 48 15.99 4.80 18.21
CA ASP A 48 15.57 4.07 19.42
C ASP A 48 14.11 4.31 19.85
N ILE A 49 13.46 5.38 19.35
CA ILE A 49 12.07 5.72 19.70
C ILE A 49 11.03 4.87 18.92
N TRP A 50 11.41 4.27 17.78
CA TRP A 50 10.47 3.61 16.87
C TRP A 50 10.35 2.10 17.07
N HIS A 51 11.16 1.52 17.94
CA HIS A 51 11.09 0.11 18.31
C HIS A 51 10.33 -0.08 19.62
N ARG A 52 8.98 -0.08 19.59
CA ARG A 52 8.05 -0.87 20.47
C ARG A 52 6.66 -0.29 20.75
N GLN A 53 6.18 0.79 20.11
CA GLN A 53 4.78 1.16 20.34
C GLN A 53 3.84 0.31 19.47
N GLN A 54 3.12 -0.62 20.11
CA GLN A 54 2.02 -1.36 19.49
C GLN A 54 0.95 -0.36 19.08
N ASP A 55 0.50 -0.40 17.82
CA ASP A 55 -0.61 0.45 17.38
C ASP A 55 -1.91 0.01 18.05
N GLY A 56 -2.78 0.96 18.34
CA GLY A 56 -3.99 0.69 19.11
C GLY A 56 -4.83 1.93 19.40
N PRO A 57 -5.91 1.76 20.18
CA PRO A 57 -6.79 2.86 20.50
C PRO A 57 -6.12 3.75 21.56
N PRO A 58 -6.45 5.05 21.62
CA PRO A 58 -6.09 5.85 22.78
C PRO A 58 -6.78 5.31 24.04
N PRO A 59 -6.21 5.55 25.24
CA PRO A 59 -6.92 5.24 26.49
C PRO A 59 -8.20 6.08 26.61
N GLY A 60 -9.19 5.54 27.32
CA GLY A 60 -10.43 6.25 27.64
C GLY A 60 -11.63 5.85 26.77
N PRO A 61 -12.76 6.58 26.91
CA PRO A 61 -14.01 6.21 26.26
C PRO A 61 -13.96 6.46 24.75
N LEU A 62 -14.85 5.77 24.02
CA LEU A 62 -15.02 6.03 22.60
C LEU A 62 -15.50 7.48 22.35
N PRO A 63 -15.00 8.14 21.31
CA PRO A 63 -15.53 9.44 20.90
C PRO A 63 -17.03 9.33 20.61
N ASN A 64 -17.83 10.21 21.24
CA ASN A 64 -19.28 10.29 21.01
C ASN A 64 -19.68 11.48 20.12
N LYS A 65 -18.73 12.39 19.83
CA LYS A 65 -18.88 13.52 18.92
C LYS A 65 -17.80 13.45 17.85
N PHE A 66 -18.19 13.72 16.61
CA PHE A 66 -17.29 13.65 15.45
C PHE A 66 -17.41 14.94 14.65
N LYS A 67 -16.29 15.59 14.34
CA LYS A 67 -16.27 16.71 13.41
C LYS A 67 -16.75 16.23 12.04
N LYS A 68 -17.86 16.80 11.55
CA LYS A 68 -18.42 16.43 10.25
C LYS A 68 -17.43 16.82 9.14
N VAL A 69 -17.19 15.90 8.22
CA VAL A 69 -16.44 16.17 6.98
C VAL A 69 -17.40 16.69 5.93
N LEU A 70 -17.11 17.88 5.41
CA LEU A 70 -17.80 18.48 4.27
C LEU A 70 -16.90 18.31 3.04
N PRO A 71 -17.30 17.51 2.04
CA PRO A 71 -16.55 17.40 0.80
C PRO A 71 -16.42 18.77 0.12
N VAL A 72 -15.18 19.16 -0.21
CA VAL A 72 -14.86 20.37 -0.96
C VAL A 72 -13.96 20.04 -2.14
N ASN A 73 -14.06 20.79 -3.23
CA ASN A 73 -13.17 20.64 -4.36
C ASN A 73 -11.84 21.33 -4.03
N GLU A 74 -10.93 20.57 -3.42
CA GLU A 74 -9.58 21.02 -3.09
C GLU A 74 -8.57 20.45 -4.09
N PRO A 75 -7.47 21.17 -4.40
CA PRO A 75 -6.45 20.67 -5.30
C PRO A 75 -5.82 19.38 -4.75
N LEU A 76 -5.40 18.49 -5.64
CA LEU A 76 -4.63 17.31 -5.27
C LEU A 76 -3.36 17.73 -4.51
N SER A 77 -2.97 16.93 -3.52
CA SER A 77 -1.74 17.20 -2.79
C SER A 77 -0.54 17.09 -3.73
N ARG A 78 0.46 17.95 -3.50
CA ARG A 78 1.78 17.88 -4.14
C ARG A 78 2.47 16.53 -3.89
N TYR A 79 2.14 15.87 -2.78
CA TYR A 79 2.71 14.58 -2.38
C TYR A 79 1.66 13.48 -2.46
N GLY A 80 2.14 12.25 -2.62
CA GLY A 80 1.29 11.06 -2.58
C GLY A 80 0.47 10.79 -3.84
N ASN A 81 0.60 11.57 -4.92
CA ASN A 81 -0.03 11.30 -6.22
C ASN A 81 0.96 10.99 -7.36
N PRO A 82 1.98 10.13 -7.18
CA PRO A 82 2.75 9.66 -8.33
C PRO A 82 1.88 8.77 -9.22
N ASP A 83 2.21 8.60 -10.51
CA ASP A 83 1.50 7.66 -11.39
C ASP A 83 1.46 6.24 -10.81
N ALA A 84 2.58 5.83 -10.21
CA ALA A 84 2.70 4.55 -9.51
C ALA A 84 3.66 4.64 -8.32
N TYR A 85 3.53 3.70 -7.38
CA TYR A 85 4.47 3.53 -6.27
C TYR A 85 4.60 2.06 -5.87
N HIS A 86 5.67 1.72 -5.16
CA HIS A 86 6.04 0.34 -4.81
C HIS A 86 6.14 0.15 -3.30
N VAL A 87 5.44 -0.85 -2.76
CA VAL A 87 5.46 -1.22 -1.34
C VAL A 87 5.37 -2.74 -1.23
N ASP A 88 6.21 -3.35 -0.39
CA ASP A 88 6.20 -4.80 -0.10
C ASP A 88 6.22 -5.70 -1.35
N GLY A 89 7.03 -5.33 -2.36
CA GLY A 89 7.14 -6.10 -3.60
C GLY A 89 5.97 -5.89 -4.57
N GLN A 90 5.00 -5.02 -4.26
CA GLN A 90 3.81 -4.77 -5.06
C GLN A 90 3.80 -3.34 -5.61
N THR A 91 3.42 -3.21 -6.88
CA THR A 91 3.25 -1.91 -7.54
C THR A 91 1.78 -1.50 -7.55
N TYR A 92 1.50 -0.29 -7.08
CA TYR A 92 0.18 0.32 -7.04
C TYR A 92 0.14 1.48 -8.03
N GLN A 93 -0.88 1.49 -8.90
CA GLN A 93 -1.12 2.57 -9.85
C GLN A 93 -2.16 3.52 -9.28
N VAL A 94 -1.85 4.81 -9.21
CA VAL A 94 -2.78 5.83 -8.72
C VAL A 94 -3.77 6.18 -9.83
N LEU A 95 -5.03 6.29 -9.47
CA LEU A 95 -6.09 6.70 -10.38
C LEU A 95 -5.97 8.20 -10.65
N THR A 96 -6.15 8.59 -11.90
CA THR A 96 -6.16 10.01 -12.32
C THR A 96 -7.38 10.77 -11.81
N SER A 97 -8.46 10.06 -11.46
CA SER A 97 -9.67 10.61 -10.88
C SER A 97 -10.29 9.64 -9.88
N SER A 98 -10.90 10.20 -8.83
CA SER A 98 -11.74 9.45 -7.88
C SER A 98 -13.18 9.30 -8.39
N SER A 99 -13.61 10.11 -9.36
CA SER A 99 -15.01 10.17 -9.84
C SER A 99 -15.48 8.80 -10.31
N GLY A 100 -16.65 8.34 -9.86
CA GLY A 100 -17.19 7.01 -10.22
C GLY A 100 -16.57 5.83 -9.48
N TYR A 101 -15.52 6.02 -8.67
CA TYR A 101 -14.89 4.95 -7.92
C TYR A 101 -15.86 4.29 -6.96
N ARG A 102 -16.00 2.96 -7.08
CA ARG A 102 -16.74 2.14 -6.13
C ARG A 102 -16.07 0.79 -5.95
N THR A 103 -15.99 0.34 -4.71
CA THR A 103 -15.51 -1.01 -4.39
C THR A 103 -16.09 -1.54 -3.09
N ARG A 104 -15.94 -2.84 -2.85
CA ARG A 104 -16.21 -3.49 -1.57
C ARG A 104 -14.98 -4.25 -1.09
N GLY A 105 -14.83 -4.38 0.21
CA GLY A 105 -13.75 -5.16 0.81
C GLY A 105 -13.73 -5.03 2.32
N LEU A 106 -12.59 -5.37 2.93
CA LEU A 106 -12.40 -5.17 4.37
C LEU A 106 -11.86 -3.76 4.64
N ALA A 107 -12.43 -3.11 5.64
CA ALA A 107 -11.82 -1.95 6.28
C ALA A 107 -11.07 -2.40 7.55
N SER A 108 -9.98 -1.72 7.86
CA SER A 108 -9.42 -1.69 9.22
C SER A 108 -9.20 -0.25 9.67
N TRP A 109 -8.40 -0.05 10.71
CA TRP A 109 -8.09 1.27 11.22
C TRP A 109 -6.70 1.32 11.86
N TYR A 110 -6.17 2.53 11.98
CA TYR A 110 -4.86 2.81 12.57
C TYR A 110 -5.00 3.89 13.64
N GLY A 111 -4.15 3.85 14.66
CA GLY A 111 -4.38 4.58 15.90
C GLY A 111 -3.17 5.35 16.40
N THR A 112 -2.88 5.17 17.68
CA THR A 112 -1.91 5.96 18.45
C THR A 112 -0.51 5.96 17.86
N LYS A 113 -0.07 4.87 17.22
CA LYS A 113 1.30 4.76 16.67
C LYS A 113 1.59 5.83 15.61
N PHE A 114 0.58 6.23 14.86
CA PHE A 114 0.73 7.15 13.73
C PHE A 114 0.31 8.57 14.08
N HIS A 115 -0.28 8.80 15.26
CA HIS A 115 -0.84 10.10 15.60
C HIS A 115 0.24 11.18 15.51
N GLU A 116 -0.10 12.31 14.88
CA GLU A 116 0.79 13.45 14.61
C GLU A 116 1.95 13.17 13.63
N MET A 117 1.99 11.98 13.03
CA MET A 117 2.91 11.66 11.94
C MET A 117 2.40 12.22 10.61
N ARG A 118 3.32 12.55 9.69
CA ARG A 118 2.94 12.99 8.34
C ARG A 118 2.33 11.85 7.54
N THR A 119 1.15 12.08 7.01
CA THR A 119 0.50 11.24 5.99
C THR A 119 1.16 11.44 4.62
N SER A 120 0.81 10.60 3.65
CA SER A 120 1.27 10.70 2.26
C SER A 120 0.85 11.99 1.55
N SER A 121 -0.24 12.64 2.00
CA SER A 121 -0.62 13.97 1.51
C SER A 121 0.25 15.09 2.09
N GLY A 122 1.03 14.81 3.14
CA GLY A 122 1.81 15.80 3.90
C GLY A 122 1.08 16.37 5.12
N GLU A 123 -0.24 16.15 5.26
CA GLU A 123 -1.01 16.52 6.46
C GLU A 123 -0.58 15.68 7.67
N MET A 124 -0.61 16.25 8.88
CA MET A 124 -0.42 15.47 10.11
C MET A 124 -1.64 14.58 10.39
N TYR A 125 -1.40 13.32 10.72
CA TYR A 125 -2.48 12.38 11.04
C TYR A 125 -3.12 12.71 12.39
N ASN A 126 -4.42 12.99 12.35
CA ASN A 126 -5.24 13.15 13.54
C ASN A 126 -6.19 11.95 13.67
N MET A 127 -5.95 11.08 14.66
CA MET A 127 -6.79 9.89 14.88
C MET A 127 -8.24 10.20 15.27
N TYR A 128 -8.51 11.43 15.73
CA TYR A 128 -9.85 11.91 16.06
C TYR A 128 -10.57 12.60 14.89
N ALA A 129 -9.88 12.86 13.78
CA ALA A 129 -10.50 13.34 12.54
C ALA A 129 -11.13 12.17 11.77
N LEU A 130 -12.11 12.45 10.90
CA LEU A 130 -12.68 11.44 10.00
C LEU A 130 -11.85 11.36 8.71
N THR A 131 -10.70 10.71 8.80
CA THR A 131 -9.76 10.50 7.68
C THR A 131 -9.56 9.01 7.37
N ALA A 132 -8.91 8.73 6.24
CA ALA A 132 -8.59 7.38 5.82
C ALA A 132 -7.35 7.31 4.91
N ALA A 133 -6.74 6.13 4.87
CA ALA A 133 -5.72 5.74 3.91
C ALA A 133 -6.31 4.86 2.80
N HIS A 134 -5.89 5.09 1.55
CA HIS A 134 -6.31 4.29 0.40
C HIS A 134 -5.16 4.09 -0.61
N LYS A 135 -5.12 2.90 -1.24
CA LYS A 135 -4.07 2.49 -2.18
C LYS A 135 -4.01 3.36 -3.44
N THR A 136 -5.12 3.48 -4.16
CA THR A 136 -5.09 3.98 -5.54
C THR A 136 -5.87 5.27 -5.80
N LEU A 137 -6.85 5.63 -4.98
CA LEU A 137 -7.55 6.92 -5.08
C LEU A 137 -6.58 8.11 -5.05
N PRO A 138 -6.76 9.14 -5.89
CA PRO A 138 -5.99 10.37 -5.77
C PRO A 138 -6.27 11.03 -4.41
N ILE A 139 -5.28 11.71 -3.84
CA ILE A 139 -5.38 12.36 -2.53
C ILE A 139 -5.11 13.88 -2.62
N PRO A 140 -5.84 14.69 -1.85
CA PRO A 140 -7.00 14.29 -1.10
C PRO A 140 -8.20 13.96 -2.00
N CYS A 141 -9.08 13.10 -1.51
CA CYS A 141 -10.44 12.97 -2.03
C CYS A 141 -11.40 12.60 -0.90
N TYR A 142 -12.70 12.56 -1.20
CA TYR A 142 -13.72 12.24 -0.21
C TYR A 142 -14.48 10.99 -0.62
N VAL A 143 -14.67 10.09 0.34
CA VAL A 143 -15.41 8.86 0.12
C VAL A 143 -16.50 8.68 1.17
N LYS A 144 -17.65 8.18 0.74
CA LYS A 144 -18.67 7.63 1.62
C LYS A 144 -18.31 6.16 1.88
N VAL A 145 -18.14 5.84 3.15
CA VAL A 145 -17.92 4.47 3.62
C VAL A 145 -19.21 3.98 4.26
N LYS A 146 -19.69 2.81 3.85
CA LYS A 146 -20.80 2.10 4.47
C LYS A 146 -20.30 0.81 5.07
N ASN A 147 -20.50 0.62 6.37
CA ASN A 147 -20.30 -0.66 7.02
C ASN A 147 -21.46 -1.59 6.63
N LEU A 148 -21.14 -2.70 5.95
CA LEU A 148 -22.11 -3.66 5.43
C LEU A 148 -22.66 -4.59 6.51
N ASP A 149 -21.99 -4.67 7.67
CA ASP A 149 -22.42 -5.52 8.79
C ASP A 149 -23.52 -4.85 9.63
N ASN A 150 -23.57 -3.50 9.68
CA ASN A 150 -24.51 -2.76 10.53
C ASN A 150 -25.23 -1.58 9.83
N GLY A 151 -24.93 -1.32 8.56
CA GLY A 151 -25.54 -0.25 7.77
C GLY A 151 -25.07 1.18 8.09
N ARG A 152 -24.21 1.39 9.11
CA ARG A 152 -23.70 2.72 9.49
C ARG A 152 -22.86 3.31 8.37
N THR A 153 -22.89 4.63 8.24
CA THR A 153 -22.14 5.36 7.21
C THR A 153 -21.35 6.53 7.77
N ALA A 154 -20.27 6.87 7.09
CA ALA A 154 -19.46 8.06 7.36
C ALA A 154 -18.87 8.58 6.06
N ILE A 155 -18.71 9.90 5.97
CA ILE A 155 -17.87 10.54 4.95
C ILE A 155 -16.51 10.76 5.58
N VAL A 156 -15.46 10.35 4.88
CA VAL A 156 -14.06 10.53 5.31
C VAL A 156 -13.26 11.23 4.21
N LYS A 157 -12.26 12.00 4.63
CA LYS A 157 -11.21 12.52 3.74
C LYS A 157 -10.13 11.44 3.59
N VAL A 158 -9.87 11.00 2.37
CA VAL A 158 -8.73 10.15 2.06
C VAL A 158 -7.52 11.05 1.89
N ASN A 159 -6.53 10.94 2.78
CA ASN A 159 -5.34 11.79 2.77
C ASN A 159 -4.03 11.00 2.93
N ASP A 160 -4.11 9.67 2.88
CA ASP A 160 -2.95 8.81 3.07
C ASP A 160 -2.97 7.57 2.15
N ARG A 161 -1.85 6.83 2.10
CA ARG A 161 -1.64 5.62 1.31
C ARG A 161 -1.64 4.37 2.19
N GLY A 162 -2.07 3.25 1.62
CA GLY A 162 -2.33 1.99 2.33
C GLY A 162 -3.82 1.63 2.26
N PRO A 163 -4.30 0.59 2.95
CA PRO A 163 -3.56 -0.45 3.66
C PRO A 163 -2.63 -1.24 2.74
N PHE A 164 -1.53 -1.79 3.25
CA PHE A 164 -0.66 -2.71 2.49
C PHE A 164 -0.87 -4.18 2.85
N HIS A 165 -2.05 -4.50 3.40
CA HIS A 165 -2.43 -5.86 3.71
C HIS A 165 -3.50 -6.37 2.76
N THR A 166 -3.38 -7.66 2.41
CA THR A 166 -4.25 -8.33 1.46
C THR A 166 -5.72 -8.29 1.89
N GLY A 167 -6.62 -8.03 0.92
CA GLY A 167 -8.07 -7.99 1.15
C GLY A 167 -8.60 -6.71 1.81
N ARG A 168 -7.73 -5.87 2.37
CA ARG A 168 -8.13 -4.55 2.87
C ARG A 168 -8.16 -3.52 1.76
N VAL A 169 -9.23 -2.72 1.76
CA VAL A 169 -9.49 -1.68 0.75
C VAL A 169 -9.37 -0.27 1.33
N ILE A 170 -9.48 -0.11 2.64
CA ILE A 170 -9.36 1.19 3.32
C ILE A 170 -8.92 0.99 4.76
N ASP A 171 -8.07 1.89 5.23
CA ASP A 171 -7.69 1.99 6.63
C ASP A 171 -8.24 3.31 7.17
N LEU A 172 -9.12 3.22 8.16
CA LEU A 172 -9.84 4.35 8.73
C LEU A 172 -9.07 4.93 9.90
N SER A 173 -9.31 6.20 10.21
CA SER A 173 -8.90 6.73 11.51
C SER A 173 -9.68 6.08 12.66
N TYR A 174 -9.15 6.17 13.89
CA TYR A 174 -9.85 5.70 15.09
C TYR A 174 -11.27 6.29 15.22
N ALA A 175 -11.43 7.60 15.00
CA ALA A 175 -12.75 8.25 15.02
C ALA A 175 -13.69 7.72 13.92
N ALA A 176 -13.20 7.51 12.70
CA ALA A 176 -14.02 6.95 11.63
C ALA A 176 -14.43 5.50 11.95
N ALA A 177 -13.52 4.70 12.50
CA ALA A 177 -13.78 3.34 12.95
C ALA A 177 -14.84 3.28 14.06
N ALA A 178 -14.76 4.16 15.07
CA ALA A 178 -15.77 4.29 16.12
C ALA A 178 -17.14 4.71 15.55
N LYS A 179 -17.16 5.70 14.65
CA LYS A 179 -18.39 6.20 14.00
C LYS A 179 -19.08 5.13 13.14
N LEU A 180 -18.31 4.27 12.49
CA LEU A 180 -18.80 3.19 11.62
C LEU A 180 -19.07 1.88 12.38
N GLY A 181 -18.70 1.78 13.65
CA GLY A 181 -18.85 0.57 14.46
C GLY A 181 -17.90 -0.56 14.06
N LEU A 182 -16.65 -0.23 13.70
CA LEU A 182 -15.56 -1.21 13.52
C LEU A 182 -14.90 -1.57 14.86
N PHE A 183 -14.94 -0.66 15.82
CA PHE A 183 -14.38 -0.87 17.14
C PHE A 183 -15.41 -1.55 18.07
N PRO A 184 -15.01 -2.53 18.92
CA PRO A 184 -13.65 -3.05 19.13
C PRO A 184 -13.23 -4.19 18.19
N LYS A 185 -14.10 -4.67 17.30
CA LYS A 185 -13.88 -5.82 16.39
C LYS A 185 -12.61 -5.69 15.53
N GLY A 186 -12.18 -4.47 15.23
CA GLY A 186 -10.95 -4.17 14.48
C GLY A 186 -11.14 -4.07 12.97
N THR A 187 -12.05 -4.87 12.39
CA THR A 187 -12.33 -4.87 10.95
C THR A 187 -13.83 -4.97 10.66
N ALA A 188 -14.25 -4.51 9.47
CA ALA A 188 -15.60 -4.71 8.97
C ALA A 188 -15.62 -4.83 7.44
N ARG A 189 -16.65 -5.50 6.91
CA ARG A 189 -16.96 -5.43 5.48
C ARG A 189 -17.52 -4.06 5.15
N VAL A 190 -16.97 -3.39 4.16
CA VAL A 190 -17.40 -2.05 3.75
C VAL A 190 -17.66 -1.97 2.26
N GLU A 191 -18.52 -1.02 1.90
CA GLU A 191 -18.59 -0.44 0.56
C GLU A 191 -18.04 0.99 0.60
N ILE A 192 -17.20 1.33 -0.36
CA ILE A 192 -16.59 2.65 -0.50
C ILE A 192 -17.06 3.22 -1.83
N GLU A 193 -17.57 4.44 -1.80
CA GLU A 193 -17.96 5.22 -2.98
C GLU A 193 -17.30 6.59 -2.91
N ALA A 194 -16.56 6.97 -3.95
CA ALA A 194 -16.02 8.32 -4.05
C ALA A 194 -17.13 9.33 -4.34
N LEU A 195 -17.05 10.47 -3.67
CA LEU A 195 -18.03 11.54 -3.79
C LEU A 195 -17.62 12.49 -4.91
N THR A 196 -18.49 12.68 -5.88
CA THR A 196 -18.37 13.77 -6.86
C THR A 196 -18.78 15.08 -6.22
N ILE A 197 -17.93 16.10 -6.29
CA ILE A 197 -18.17 17.39 -5.64
C ILE A 197 -18.69 18.38 -6.69
N LYS A 198 -19.70 19.18 -6.35
CA LYS A 198 -20.22 20.20 -7.27
C LYS A 198 -19.08 21.15 -7.68
N GLY A 199 -18.84 21.28 -8.98
CA GLY A 199 -17.74 22.06 -9.53
C GLY A 199 -16.58 21.21 -10.08
N ASP A 200 -16.56 19.90 -9.82
CA ASP A 200 -15.77 18.97 -10.64
C ASP A 200 -16.33 19.01 -12.06
N LYS A 201 -15.59 19.64 -12.98
CA LYS A 201 -15.94 19.65 -14.42
C LYS A 201 -15.66 18.31 -15.09
N GLY A 202 -15.15 17.32 -14.36
CA GLY A 202 -14.96 15.97 -14.85
C GLY A 202 -16.29 15.25 -14.99
N ALA A 203 -16.63 14.84 -16.21
CA ALA A 203 -17.64 13.79 -16.41
C ALA A 203 -17.32 12.61 -15.49
N ARG A 204 -18.36 11.89 -15.03
CA ARG A 204 -18.18 10.69 -14.19
C ARG A 204 -17.16 9.78 -14.87
N ALA A 205 -15.95 9.68 -14.30
CA ALA A 205 -14.87 8.97 -14.96
C ALA A 205 -15.23 7.48 -14.91
N ALA A 206 -15.36 6.88 -16.09
CA ALA A 206 -15.63 5.47 -16.18
C ALA A 206 -14.35 4.70 -15.83
N HIS A 207 -14.48 3.69 -14.96
CA HIS A 207 -13.35 2.88 -14.53
C HIS A 207 -13.41 1.50 -15.16
N TYR A 208 -12.24 0.94 -15.45
CA TYR A 208 -12.16 -0.43 -15.92
C TYR A 208 -12.25 -1.39 -14.74
N TYR A 209 -13.02 -2.45 -14.91
CA TYR A 209 -13.09 -3.60 -14.02
C TYR A 209 -12.83 -4.86 -14.82
N LEU A 210 -12.27 -5.88 -14.19
CA LEU A 210 -12.20 -7.22 -14.76
C LEU A 210 -13.31 -8.06 -14.15
N GLN A 211 -14.28 -8.48 -14.95
CA GLN A 211 -15.25 -9.50 -14.52
C GLN A 211 -14.59 -10.87 -14.66
N ALA A 212 -14.39 -11.54 -13.53
CA ALA A 212 -13.70 -12.83 -13.47
C ALA A 212 -14.68 -14.02 -13.50
N GLY A 213 -15.94 -13.81 -13.15
CA GLY A 213 -16.98 -14.84 -13.23
C GLY A 213 -18.34 -14.34 -12.78
N ALA A 214 -19.39 -15.09 -13.13
CA ALA A 214 -20.75 -14.88 -12.67
C ALA A 214 -21.35 -16.22 -12.26
N PHE A 215 -21.82 -16.32 -11.01
CA PHE A 215 -22.24 -17.58 -10.40
C PHE A 215 -23.67 -17.50 -9.88
N ASN A 216 -24.40 -18.61 -9.92
CA ASN A 216 -25.68 -18.74 -9.21
C ASN A 216 -25.50 -19.17 -7.74
N SER A 217 -24.25 -19.44 -7.32
CA SER A 217 -23.89 -19.93 -5.99
C SER A 217 -22.95 -18.94 -5.30
N SER A 218 -23.36 -18.46 -4.13
CA SER A 218 -22.55 -17.57 -3.28
C SER A 218 -21.22 -18.24 -2.84
N PRO A 219 -21.20 -19.50 -2.36
CA PRO A 219 -19.95 -20.19 -2.04
C PRO A 219 -18.93 -20.26 -3.19
N LEU A 220 -19.39 -20.50 -4.43
CA LEU A 220 -18.48 -20.57 -5.59
C LEU A 220 -17.91 -19.19 -5.95
N ALA A 221 -18.74 -18.14 -5.89
CA ALA A 221 -18.27 -16.77 -6.09
C ALA A 221 -17.23 -16.37 -5.04
N GLU A 222 -17.45 -16.77 -3.78
CA GLU A 222 -16.52 -16.50 -2.68
C GLU A 222 -15.20 -17.28 -2.83
N ALA A 223 -15.26 -18.54 -3.25
CA ALA A 223 -14.06 -19.32 -3.56
C ALA A 223 -13.20 -18.65 -4.64
N LEU A 224 -13.83 -18.17 -5.73
CA LEU A 224 -13.11 -17.41 -6.75
C LEU A 224 -12.56 -16.09 -6.18
N ARG A 225 -13.35 -15.35 -5.41
CA ARG A 225 -12.92 -14.09 -4.78
C ARG A 225 -11.66 -14.28 -3.91
N VAL A 226 -11.64 -15.33 -3.08
CA VAL A 226 -10.51 -15.70 -2.23
C VAL A 226 -9.30 -16.09 -3.09
N LYS A 227 -9.48 -16.91 -4.12
CA LYS A 227 -8.40 -17.30 -5.06
C LYS A 227 -7.76 -16.07 -5.71
N LEU A 228 -8.59 -15.16 -6.25
CA LEU A 228 -8.11 -13.96 -6.93
C LEU A 228 -7.41 -13.00 -5.97
N SER A 229 -7.88 -12.87 -4.73
CA SER A 229 -7.25 -11.99 -3.71
C SER A 229 -5.81 -12.40 -3.37
N LYS A 230 -5.40 -13.63 -3.69
CA LYS A 230 -4.01 -14.09 -3.53
C LYS A 230 -3.13 -13.78 -4.75
N ILE A 231 -3.74 -13.51 -5.90
CA ILE A 231 -3.05 -13.30 -7.18
C ILE A 231 -2.86 -11.81 -7.46
N THR A 232 -3.81 -10.97 -7.02
CA THR A 232 -3.78 -9.54 -7.27
C THR A 232 -3.98 -8.73 -5.99
N PRO A 233 -3.26 -7.60 -5.83
CA PRO A 233 -3.48 -6.69 -4.72
C PRO A 233 -4.68 -5.75 -4.92
N SER A 234 -5.24 -5.73 -6.14
CA SER A 234 -6.44 -4.97 -6.47
C SER A 234 -7.65 -5.52 -5.72
N PRO A 235 -8.63 -4.67 -5.36
CA PRO A 235 -9.83 -5.13 -4.69
C PRO A 235 -10.55 -6.20 -5.52
N VAL A 236 -10.86 -7.32 -4.89
CA VAL A 236 -11.71 -8.37 -5.46
C VAL A 236 -13.00 -8.41 -4.66
N PHE A 237 -14.11 -8.16 -5.32
CA PHE A 237 -15.41 -8.07 -4.68
C PHE A 237 -16.49 -8.80 -5.45
N ILE A 238 -17.55 -9.12 -4.71
CA ILE A 238 -18.75 -9.76 -5.24
C ILE A 238 -19.87 -8.73 -5.26
N GLU A 239 -20.43 -8.55 -6.45
CA GLU A 239 -21.63 -7.78 -6.67
C GLU A 239 -22.80 -8.74 -6.89
N LYS A 240 -23.93 -8.48 -6.22
CA LYS A 240 -25.16 -9.23 -6.47
C LYS A 240 -25.98 -8.48 -7.51
N TYR A 241 -26.26 -9.14 -8.63
CA TYR A 241 -27.12 -8.60 -9.68
C TYR A 241 -28.18 -9.65 -10.00
N GLN A 242 -29.45 -9.31 -9.75
CA GLN A 242 -30.58 -10.25 -9.82
C GLN A 242 -30.28 -11.53 -9.01
N HIS A 243 -30.26 -12.70 -9.66
CA HIS A 243 -29.97 -14.00 -9.05
C HIS A 243 -28.51 -14.43 -9.18
N ARG A 244 -27.61 -13.55 -9.64
CA ARG A 244 -26.20 -13.87 -9.87
C ARG A 244 -25.26 -13.13 -8.92
N PHE A 245 -24.15 -13.79 -8.60
CA PHE A 245 -23.00 -13.29 -7.88
C PHE A 245 -21.87 -13.04 -8.89
N ILE A 246 -21.61 -11.77 -9.19
CA ILE A 246 -20.61 -11.34 -10.16
C ILE A 246 -19.31 -11.04 -9.40
N VAL A 247 -18.25 -11.76 -9.72
CA VAL A 247 -16.91 -11.54 -9.15
C VAL A 247 -16.16 -10.55 -10.03
N ARG A 248 -15.80 -9.40 -9.46
CA ARG A 248 -15.07 -8.32 -10.13
C ARG A 248 -13.73 -8.05 -9.46
N VAL A 249 -12.77 -7.61 -10.25
CA VAL A 249 -11.51 -7.03 -9.79
C VAL A 249 -11.42 -5.58 -10.26
N GLY A 250 -11.01 -4.67 -9.39
CA GLY A 250 -10.77 -3.26 -9.74
C GLY A 250 -11.34 -2.28 -8.71
N PRO A 251 -11.49 -1.00 -9.08
CA PRO A 251 -11.28 -0.43 -10.42
C PRO A 251 -9.81 -0.32 -10.87
N PHE A 252 -9.62 -0.12 -12.17
CA PHE A 252 -8.34 0.10 -12.84
C PHE A 252 -8.35 1.39 -13.67
N ALA A 253 -7.21 2.07 -13.75
CA ALA A 253 -7.05 3.33 -14.47
C ALA A 253 -7.24 3.20 -15.99
N ASN A 254 -6.92 2.05 -16.58
CA ASN A 254 -7.02 1.83 -18.02
C ASN A 254 -7.24 0.34 -18.36
N ARG A 255 -7.68 0.10 -19.61
CA ARG A 255 -7.91 -1.25 -20.14
C ARG A 255 -6.66 -2.12 -20.15
N GLY A 256 -5.48 -1.54 -20.42
CA GLY A 256 -4.22 -2.27 -20.42
C GLY A 256 -3.96 -3.01 -19.10
N MET A 257 -4.32 -2.41 -17.97
CA MET A 257 -4.25 -3.08 -16.67
C MET A 257 -5.17 -4.30 -16.56
N THR A 258 -6.41 -4.19 -17.03
CA THR A 258 -7.32 -5.35 -17.08
C THR A 258 -6.81 -6.45 -18.00
N ASP A 259 -6.20 -6.08 -19.14
CA ASP A 259 -5.64 -7.04 -20.10
C ASP A 259 -4.41 -7.75 -19.52
N ASN A 260 -3.55 -7.03 -18.79
CA ASN A 260 -2.40 -7.59 -18.07
C ASN A 260 -2.86 -8.57 -16.99
N LEU A 261 -3.82 -8.17 -16.16
CA LEU A 261 -4.37 -9.03 -15.11
C LEU A 261 -5.03 -10.27 -15.72
N LYS A 262 -5.82 -10.11 -16.79
CA LYS A 262 -6.42 -11.24 -17.52
C LYS A 262 -5.37 -12.27 -17.95
N ARG A 263 -4.24 -11.83 -18.51
CA ARG A 263 -3.13 -12.72 -18.89
C ARG A 263 -2.51 -13.42 -17.68
N ALA A 264 -2.36 -12.73 -16.55
CA ALA A 264 -1.89 -13.35 -15.31
C ALA A 264 -2.88 -14.39 -14.77
N LEU A 265 -4.18 -14.09 -14.79
CA LEU A 265 -5.24 -14.99 -14.32
C LEU A 265 -5.30 -16.31 -15.10
N VAL A 266 -5.07 -16.27 -16.42
CA VAL A 266 -5.02 -17.49 -17.27
C VAL A 266 -3.93 -18.45 -16.78
N LYS A 267 -2.76 -17.93 -16.38
CA LYS A 267 -1.65 -18.76 -15.84
C LYS A 267 -2.02 -19.46 -14.53
N HIS A 268 -3.04 -18.96 -13.82
CA HIS A 268 -3.57 -19.56 -12.59
C HIS A 268 -4.89 -20.33 -12.83
N GLY A 269 -5.19 -20.68 -14.08
CA GLY A 269 -6.39 -21.45 -14.45
C GLY A 269 -7.70 -20.69 -14.28
N VAL A 270 -7.67 -19.36 -14.30
CA VAL A 270 -8.88 -18.51 -14.35
C VAL A 270 -9.03 -18.00 -15.77
N THR A 271 -9.89 -18.66 -16.54
CA THR A 271 -10.19 -18.36 -17.94
C THR A 271 -11.54 -17.65 -18.08
N GLY A 272 -11.85 -17.12 -19.26
CA GLY A 272 -13.16 -16.49 -19.54
C GLY A 272 -13.38 -15.11 -18.92
N SER A 273 -12.36 -14.50 -18.30
CA SER A 273 -12.46 -13.14 -17.77
C SER A 273 -12.46 -12.09 -18.89
N PHE A 274 -13.17 -10.98 -18.66
CA PHE A 274 -13.28 -9.87 -19.61
C PHE A 274 -13.36 -8.52 -18.92
N SER A 275 -12.89 -7.50 -19.63
CA SER A 275 -12.85 -6.11 -19.17
C SER A 275 -14.23 -5.47 -19.34
N VAL A 276 -14.67 -4.74 -18.33
CA VAL A 276 -15.96 -4.03 -18.27
C VAL A 276 -15.65 -2.59 -17.90
N LEU A 277 -16.31 -1.64 -18.58
CA LEU A 277 -16.26 -0.23 -18.24
C LEU A 277 -17.51 0.12 -17.43
N MET A 278 -17.34 0.73 -16.26
CA MET A 278 -18.43 1.05 -15.32
C MET A 278 -18.34 2.49 -14.82
#